data_AF-A0A7W7N0B6-F1
#
_entry.id   AF-A0A7W7N0B6-F1
#
_cell.length_a   1.000
_cell.length_b   1.000
_cell.length_c   1.000
_cell.angle_alpha   90.00
_cell.angle_beta   90.00
_cell.angle_gamma   90.00
#
_symmetry.space_group_name_H-M   'P 1'
#
loop_
_entity.id
_entity.type
_entity.pdbx_description
1 polymer ?
#
loop_
_entity_poly.entity_id
_entity_poly.type
_entity_poly.pdbx_seq_one_letter_code
_entity_poly.pdbx_strand_id
1 'polypeptide(L)'
;MLYRSPAGFCAEYAKAHRDPVTDATGDTVELDEVAVVSETPDSARVVASLFHHGHAPDAGYYDVFERVAFVLVKRGDGWHLDSEEHLGYDS
;
A
#
# COMPACT_ATOMS: atom_id res chain seq x y z
N MET A 1 4.24 -0.46 14.55
CA MET A 1 3.45 0.79 14.68
C MET A 1 2.08 0.41 15.24
N LEU A 2 1.54 1.21 16.17
CA LEU A 2 0.27 0.92 16.83
C LEU A 2 -0.86 1.66 16.14
N TYR A 3 -1.89 0.95 15.71
CA TYR A 3 -3.07 1.49 15.04
C TYR A 3 -4.32 1.27 15.89
N ARG A 4 -5.26 2.23 15.82
CA ARG A 4 -6.55 2.13 16.54
C ARG A 4 -7.50 1.12 15.90
N SER A 5 -7.40 0.91 14.59
CA SER A 5 -8.21 -0.01 13.79
C SER A 5 -7.51 -0.28 12.44
N PRO A 6 -7.96 -1.29 11.67
CA PRO A 6 -7.51 -1.49 10.29
C PRO A 6 -7.79 -0.28 9.40
N ALA A 7 -8.96 0.35 9.55
CA ALA A 7 -9.25 1.62 8.87
C ALA A 7 -8.29 2.76 9.29
N GLY A 8 -7.84 2.78 10.54
CA GLY A 8 -6.82 3.71 11.03
C GLY A 8 -5.46 3.48 10.37
N PHE A 9 -5.08 2.22 10.12
CA PHE A 9 -3.92 1.91 9.29
C PHE A 9 -4.06 2.49 7.89
N CYS A 10 -5.19 2.24 7.21
CA CYS A 10 -5.43 2.78 5.86
C CYS A 10 -5.30 4.31 5.82
N ALA A 11 -5.85 5.01 6.82
CA ALA A 11 -5.77 6.47 6.88
C ALA A 11 -4.33 6.99 7.05
N GLU A 12 -3.54 6.36 7.94
CA GLU A 12 -2.12 6.74 8.10
C GLU A 12 -1.30 6.36 6.86
N TYR A 13 -1.57 5.22 6.23
CA TYR A 13 -0.90 4.80 5.00
C TYR A 13 -1.20 5.78 3.84
N ALA A 14 -2.48 6.14 3.65
CA ALA A 14 -2.88 7.11 2.65
C ALA A 14 -2.30 8.50 2.89
N LYS A 15 -2.14 8.89 4.16
CA LYS A 15 -1.49 10.16 4.51
C LYS A 15 0.01 10.13 4.20
N ALA A 16 0.68 9.01 4.45
CA ALA A 16 2.10 8.84 4.15
C ALA A 16 2.40 8.84 2.64
N HIS A 17 1.44 8.40 1.83
CA HIS A 17 1.54 8.33 0.35
C HIS A 17 0.59 9.31 -0.35
N ARG A 18 0.27 10.44 0.29
CA ARG A 18 -0.64 11.44 -0.28
C ARG A 18 -0.08 12.09 -1.54
N ASP A 19 1.20 12.43 -1.49
CA ASP A 19 1.86 13.17 -2.55
C ASP A 19 2.63 12.17 -3.43
N PRO A 20 2.49 12.24 -4.77
CA PRO A 20 3.27 11.41 -5.67
C PRO A 20 4.77 11.58 -5.45
N VAL A 21 5.52 10.49 -5.55
CA VAL A 21 6.98 10.48 -5.41
C VAL A 21 7.58 10.18 -6.76
N THR A 22 8.36 11.13 -7.29
CA THR A 22 9.13 10.92 -8.53
C THR A 22 10.59 10.66 -8.19
N ASP A 23 11.15 9.57 -8.73
CA ASP A 23 12.54 9.21 -8.54
C ASP A 23 13.48 9.92 -9.55
N ALA A 24 14.78 9.65 -9.46
CA ALA A 24 15.78 10.27 -10.33
C ALA A 24 15.69 9.81 -11.81
N THR A 25 14.97 8.72 -12.08
CA THR A 25 14.74 8.18 -13.42
C THR A 25 13.46 8.73 -14.07
N GLY A 26 12.64 9.43 -13.30
CA GLY A 26 11.33 9.93 -13.74
C GLY A 26 10.20 8.94 -13.53
N ASP A 27 10.45 7.83 -12.83
CA ASP A 27 9.37 6.96 -12.33
C ASP A 27 8.60 7.69 -11.26
N THR A 28 7.28 7.80 -11.43
CA THR A 28 6.39 8.43 -10.47
C THR A 28 5.47 7.38 -9.87
N VAL A 29 5.47 7.31 -8.56
CA VAL A 29 4.61 6.41 -7.78
C VAL A 29 3.59 7.23 -7.03
N GLU A 30 2.31 6.90 -7.18
CA GLU A 30 1.22 7.48 -6.42
C GLU A 30 0.29 6.41 -5.86
N LEU A 31 -0.33 6.70 -4.71
CA LEU A 31 -1.32 5.81 -4.14
C LEU A 31 -2.64 5.94 -4.91
N ASP A 32 -3.10 4.85 -5.50
CA ASP A 32 -4.41 4.75 -6.14
C ASP A 32 -5.50 4.43 -5.10
N GLU A 33 -5.34 3.33 -4.37
CA GLU A 33 -6.29 2.90 -3.34
C GLU A 33 -5.59 2.23 -2.15
N VAL A 34 -6.16 2.35 -0.94
CA VAL A 34 -5.84 1.48 0.20
C VAL A 34 -7.10 1.12 0.97
N ALA A 35 -7.39 -0.18 1.08
CA ALA A 35 -8.65 -0.66 1.63
C ALA A 35 -8.48 -1.91 2.50
N VAL A 36 -9.34 -2.05 3.51
CA VAL A 36 -9.48 -3.29 4.28
C VAL A 36 -10.27 -4.29 3.43
N VAL A 37 -9.64 -5.40 3.06
CA VAL A 37 -10.25 -6.43 2.20
C VAL A 37 -10.82 -7.61 3.01
N SER A 38 -10.32 -7.84 4.22
CA SER A 38 -10.93 -8.75 5.18
C SER A 38 -10.65 -8.29 6.61
N GLU A 39 -11.62 -8.48 7.50
CA GLU A 39 -11.49 -8.13 8.92
C GLU A 39 -12.19 -9.19 9.78
N THR A 40 -11.49 -9.60 10.84
CA THR A 40 -11.96 -10.47 11.91
C THR A 40 -11.71 -9.76 13.25
N PRO A 41 -12.21 -10.30 14.39
CA PRO A 41 -11.94 -9.69 15.69
C PRO A 41 -10.45 -9.54 16.04
N ASP A 42 -9.60 -10.42 15.50
CA ASP A 42 -8.20 -10.57 15.90
C ASP A 42 -7.20 -10.31 14.76
N SER A 43 -7.67 -10.23 13.52
CA SER A 43 -6.82 -9.97 12.35
C SER A 43 -7.55 -9.25 11.23
N ALA A 44 -6.81 -8.54 10.38
CA ALA A 44 -7.34 -7.89 9.20
C ALA A 44 -6.32 -7.95 8.07
N ARG A 45 -6.80 -8.01 6.83
CA ARG A 45 -5.99 -7.85 5.63
C ARG A 45 -6.34 -6.51 4.98
N VAL A 46 -5.31 -5.72 4.71
CA VAL A 46 -5.39 -4.47 3.95
C VAL A 46 -4.66 -4.67 2.64
N VAL A 47 -5.14 -4.08 1.56
CA VAL A 47 -4.44 -4.04 0.27
C VAL A 47 -4.32 -2.58 -0.15
N ALA A 48 -3.11 -2.21 -0.57
CA ALA A 48 -2.84 -0.95 -1.26
C ALA A 48 -2.53 -1.23 -2.74
N SER A 49 -3.02 -0.35 -3.60
CA SER A 49 -2.74 -0.27 -5.03
C SER A 49 -1.91 0.98 -5.27
N LEU A 50 -0.70 0.83 -5.79
CA LEU A 50 0.20 1.91 -6.15
C LEU A 50 0.26 2.00 -7.67
N PHE A 51 0.02 3.19 -8.22
CA PHE A 51 0.15 3.44 -9.64
C PHE A 51 1.56 3.95 -9.94
N HIS A 52 2.28 3.23 -10.79
CA HIS A 52 3.59 3.59 -11.28
C HIS A 52 3.46 4.05 -12.72
N HIS A 53 3.92 5.26 -13.01
CA HIS A 53 4.00 5.76 -14.37
C HIS A 53 5.31 6.47 -14.63
N GLY A 54 5.87 6.27 -15.82
CA GLY A 54 7.19 6.79 -16.11
C GLY A 54 7.67 6.46 -17.51
N HIS A 55 8.97 6.68 -17.72
CA HIS A 55 9.63 6.35 -18.97
C HIS A 55 10.97 5.66 -18.69
N ALA A 56 11.07 4.38 -19.02
CA ALA A 56 12.32 3.64 -18.96
C ALA A 56 13.04 3.70 -20.32
N PRO A 57 14.37 3.94 -20.38
CA PRO A 57 15.11 4.03 -21.63
C PRO A 57 15.00 2.80 -22.56
N ASP A 58 14.77 1.63 -21.98
CA ASP A 58 14.69 0.33 -22.64
C ASP A 58 13.27 -0.20 -22.87
N ALA A 59 12.29 0.25 -22.07
CA ALA A 59 10.88 -0.17 -22.17
C ALA A 59 9.93 0.91 -22.70
N GLY A 60 10.38 2.17 -22.82
CA GLY A 60 9.54 3.30 -23.19
C GLY A 60 8.64 3.77 -22.05
N TYR A 61 7.49 4.37 -22.39
CA TYR A 61 6.49 4.76 -21.41
C TYR A 61 5.77 3.53 -20.84
N TYR A 62 5.53 3.53 -19.53
CA TYR A 62 4.78 2.48 -18.86
C TYR A 62 3.83 3.09 -17.83
N ASP A 63 2.73 2.37 -17.62
CA ASP A 63 1.68 2.62 -16.63
C ASP A 63 1.34 1.26 -16.03
N VAL A 64 1.69 1.02 -14.76
CA VAL A 64 1.48 -0.28 -14.10
C VAL A 64 0.97 -0.10 -12.67
N PHE A 65 0.19 -1.07 -12.19
CA PHE A 65 -0.27 -1.08 -10.79
C PHE A 65 0.54 -2.09 -9.98
N GLU A 66 1.21 -1.65 -8.91
CA GLU A 66 1.76 -2.54 -7.89
C GLU A 66 0.73 -2.75 -6.77
N ARG A 67 0.57 -3.99 -6.32
CA ARG A 67 -0.25 -4.29 -5.14
C ARG A 67 0.58 -4.73 -3.96
N VAL A 68 0.30 -4.16 -2.80
CA VAL A 68 0.92 -4.53 -1.53
C VAL A 68 -0.17 -4.93 -0.54
N ALA A 69 -0.05 -6.12 0.03
CA ALA A 69 -0.93 -6.61 1.09
C ALA A 69 -0.27 -6.44 2.46
N PHE A 70 -1.07 -6.02 3.44
CA PHE A 70 -0.66 -5.90 4.83
C PHE A 70 -1.55 -6.78 5.69
N VAL A 71 -0.93 -7.54 6.59
CA VAL A 71 -1.64 -8.29 7.63
C VAL A 71 -1.52 -7.54 8.94
N LEU A 72 -2.66 -7.20 9.52
CA LEU A 72 -2.78 -6.59 10.83
C LEU A 72 -3.27 -7.63 11.83
N VAL A 73 -2.69 -7.62 13.03
CA VAL A 73 -3.12 -8.47 14.15
C VAL A 73 -3.47 -7.60 15.34
N LYS A 74 -4.57 -7.95 16.02
CA LYS A 74 -4.99 -7.28 17.24
C LYS A 74 -4.27 -7.88 18.44
N ARG A 75 -3.62 -7.03 19.21
CA ARG A 75 -2.96 -7.33 20.48
C ARG A 75 -3.61 -6.52 21.59
N GLY A 76 -3.25 -6.78 22.85
CA GLY A 76 -3.91 -6.17 24.01
C GLY A 76 -3.89 -4.63 24.02
N ASP A 77 -2.92 -4.01 23.35
CA ASP A 77 -2.71 -2.57 23.25
C ASP A 77 -3.27 -1.95 21.94
N GLY A 78 -3.72 -2.76 20.98
CA GLY A 78 -4.32 -2.28 19.72
C GLY A 78 -3.94 -3.12 18.50
N TRP A 79 -4.05 -2.54 17.31
CA TRP A 79 -3.72 -3.21 16.05
C TRP A 79 -2.26 -2.98 15.67
N HIS A 80 -1.58 -4.03 15.23
CA HIS A 80 -0.18 -3.99 14.82
C HIS A 80 -0.04 -4.55 13.42
N LEU A 81 0.88 -3.97 12.65
CA LEU A 81 1.36 -4.59 11.41
C LEU A 81 2.17 -5.84 11.77
N ASP A 82 1.75 -6.97 11.23
CA ASP A 82 2.39 -8.27 11.41
C ASP A 82 3.29 -8.61 10.21
N SER A 83 2.77 -8.45 9.00
CA SER A 83 3.51 -8.69 7.77
C SER A 83 3.07 -7.79 6.62
N GLU A 84 3.97 -7.67 5.65
CA GLU A 84 3.81 -6.97 4.38
C GLU A 84 4.20 -7.94 3.26
N GLU A 85 3.39 -8.00 2.20
CA GLU A 85 3.55 -8.91 1.07
C GLU A 85 3.36 -8.14 -0.25
N HIS A 86 4.39 -8.09 -1.09
CA HIS A 86 4.28 -7.56 -2.45
C HIS A 86 3.58 -8.60 -3.33
N LEU A 87 2.38 -8.28 -3.80
CA LEU A 87 1.57 -9.14 -4.65
C LEU A 87 1.99 -9.09 -6.13
N GLY A 88 2.90 -8.17 -6.46
CA GLY A 88 3.42 -7.96 -7.81
C GLY A 88 2.67 -6.88 -8.58
N TYR A 89 2.95 -6.83 -9.88
CA TYR A 89 2.37 -5.87 -10.80
C TYR A 89 1.17 -6.47 -11.53
N ASP A 90 0.06 -5.74 -11.55
CA ASP A 90 -1.04 -5.99 -12.47
C ASP A 90 -0.79 -5.26 -13.80
N SER A 91 -0.98 -6.00 -14.90
CA SER A 91 -0.88 -5.55 -16.28
C SER A 91 -2.24 -5.21 -16.88
#